data_AF-A0A8S8XSW3-F1
#
_entry.id   AF-A0A8S8XSW3-F1
#
_cell.length_a   1.000
_cell.length_b   1.000
_cell.length_c   1.000
_cell.angle_alpha   90.00
_cell.angle_beta   90.00
_cell.angle_gamma   90.00
#
_symmetry.space_group_name_H-M   'P 1'
#
loop_
_entity.id
_entity.type
_entity.pdbx_description
1 polymer ?
#
loop_
_entity_poly.entity_id
_entity_poly.type
_entity_poly.pdbx_seq_one_letter_code
_entity_poly.pdbx_strand_id
1 'polypeptide(L)'
;MISDLTGMDIANASLLDEATAAAEAMSMACNALRGKRSTIALIDDINQQTVNVVKTRAEPLEIKVKETSYSELSIDDDLFAVMVQYPSRSGTIRDYSKLVEEVHTNGSFWGLL
;
A
#
# COMPACT_ATOMS: atom_id res chain seq x y z
N MET A 1 -0.42 8.97 20.46
CA MET A 1 -1.42 9.53 19.51
C MET A 1 -1.50 8.72 18.24
N ILE A 2 -0.51 8.74 17.32
CA ILE A 2 -0.62 8.02 16.03
C ILE A 2 -0.80 6.51 16.24
N SER A 3 0.08 5.86 17.02
CA SER A 3 -0.06 4.45 17.39
C SER A 3 -1.40 4.11 18.03
N ASP A 4 -1.93 4.99 18.88
CA ASP A 4 -3.22 4.78 19.54
C ASP A 4 -4.40 4.83 18.55
N LEU A 5 -4.30 5.64 17.50
CA LEU A 5 -5.34 5.80 16.47
C LEU A 5 -5.27 4.72 15.39
N THR A 6 -4.05 4.33 14.99
CA THR A 6 -3.84 3.32 13.93
C THR A 6 -3.82 1.90 14.48
N GLY A 7 -3.66 1.74 15.79
CA GLY A 7 -3.47 0.43 16.43
C GLY A 7 -2.13 -0.23 16.09
N MET A 8 -1.14 0.53 15.58
CA MET A 8 0.19 0.02 15.24
C MET A 8 1.20 0.20 16.39
N ASP A 9 2.13 -0.73 16.52
CA ASP A 9 3.12 -0.76 17.61
C ASP A 9 4.04 0.47 17.65
N ILE A 10 4.41 1.00 16.47
CA ILE A 10 5.35 2.11 16.33
C ILE A 10 4.85 3.13 15.32
N ALA A 11 5.19 4.39 15.58
CA ALA A 11 5.02 5.50 14.65
C ALA A 11 6.29 6.37 14.68
N ASN A 12 6.62 7.01 13.56
CA ASN A 12 7.70 7.98 13.52
C ASN A 12 7.21 9.37 14.01
N ALA A 13 8.09 10.37 13.96
CA ALA A 13 7.75 11.73 14.38
C ALA A 13 6.88 12.47 13.35
N SER A 14 7.12 12.26 12.06
CA SER A 14 6.35 12.81 10.92
C SER A 14 6.95 12.38 9.59
N LEU A 15 6.20 12.57 8.50
CA LEU A 15 6.68 12.62 7.11
C LEU A 15 6.20 13.93 6.45
N LEU A 16 6.57 14.15 5.18
CA LEU A 16 6.29 15.42 4.48
C LEU A 16 4.81 15.58 4.13
N ASP A 17 4.23 14.55 3.50
CA ASP A 17 2.82 14.50 3.11
C ASP A 17 2.36 13.04 2.95
N GLU A 18 1.06 12.82 2.73
CA GLU A 18 0.47 11.49 2.51
C GLU A 18 1.12 10.75 1.34
N ALA A 19 1.32 11.45 0.22
CA ALA A 19 1.79 10.85 -1.02
C ALA A 19 3.24 10.35 -0.92
N THR A 20 4.11 11.10 -0.24
CA THR A 20 5.48 10.69 0.08
C THR A 20 5.51 9.63 1.16
N ALA A 21 4.63 9.68 2.17
CA ALA A 21 4.49 8.61 3.14
C ALA A 21 4.10 7.27 2.51
N ALA A 22 3.18 7.31 1.53
CA ALA A 22 2.79 6.15 0.75
C ALA A 22 3.98 5.54 -0.02
N ALA A 23 4.80 6.38 -0.64
CA ALA A 23 6.00 5.94 -1.34
C ALA A 23 7.06 5.35 -0.40
N GLU A 24 7.26 5.92 0.79
CA GLU A 24 8.15 5.35 1.81
C GLU A 24 7.64 3.99 2.31
N ALA A 25 6.33 3.82 2.47
CA ALA A 25 5.71 2.53 2.81
C ALA A 25 5.95 1.48 1.72
N MET A 26 5.80 1.85 0.44
CA MET A 26 6.17 0.98 -0.70
C MET A 26 7.64 0.56 -0.64
N SER A 27 8.56 1.51 -0.43
CA SER A 27 9.99 1.22 -0.33
C SER A 27 10.33 0.32 0.86
N MET A 28 9.70 0.55 2.01
CA MET A 28 9.85 -0.30 3.21
C MET A 28 9.41 -1.74 2.93
N ALA A 29 8.23 -1.93 2.33
CA ALA A 29 7.71 -3.26 2.01
C ALA A 29 8.58 -4.01 0.99
N CYS A 30 9.00 -3.33 -0.08
CA CYS A 30 9.89 -3.91 -1.08
C CYS A 30 11.24 -4.34 -0.49
N ASN A 31 11.83 -3.50 0.37
CA ASN A 31 13.09 -3.79 1.05
C ASN A 31 12.96 -4.94 2.06
N ALA A 32 11.83 -5.05 2.76
CA ALA A 32 11.59 -6.16 3.68
C ALA A 32 11.58 -7.53 2.97
N LEU A 33 11.10 -7.59 1.72
CA LEU A 33 11.20 -8.76 0.85
C LEU A 33 12.50 -8.84 0.03
N ARG A 34 13.45 -7.93 0.28
CA ARG A 34 14.76 -7.85 -0.39
C ARG A 34 14.67 -7.71 -1.91
N GLY A 35 13.63 -7.05 -2.41
CA GLY A 35 13.41 -6.85 -3.86
C GLY A 35 13.16 -8.14 -4.64
N LYS A 36 12.80 -9.25 -3.98
CA LYS A 36 12.49 -10.52 -4.67
C LYS A 36 11.17 -10.48 -5.45
N ARG A 37 10.34 -9.50 -5.13
CA ARG A 37 8.99 -9.28 -5.65
C ARG A 37 8.91 -7.83 -6.09
N SER A 38 8.31 -7.59 -7.25
CA SER A 38 8.41 -6.31 -7.95
C SER A 38 7.08 -5.58 -8.09
N THR A 39 5.96 -6.21 -7.71
CA THR A 39 4.62 -5.63 -7.92
C THR A 39 3.98 -5.11 -6.64
N ILE A 40 3.45 -3.88 -6.69
CA ILE A 40 2.55 -3.32 -5.68
C ILE A 40 1.18 -3.07 -6.28
N ALA A 41 0.12 -3.45 -5.57
CA ALA A 41 -1.25 -3.17 -5.96
C ALA A 41 -1.78 -1.95 -5.20
N LEU A 42 -2.31 -0.97 -5.93
CA LEU A 42 -3.06 0.16 -5.40
C LEU A 42 -4.54 -0.14 -5.62
N ILE A 43 -5.25 -0.38 -4.53
CA ILE A 43 -6.63 -0.86 -4.56
C ILE A 43 -7.60 0.29 -4.36
N ASP A 44 -8.57 0.32 -5.26
CA ASP A 44 -9.70 1.22 -5.23
C ASP A 44 -9.27 2.70 -5.26
N ASP A 45 -10.27 3.55 -5.11
CA ASP A 45 -10.33 5.00 -5.21
C ASP A 45 -9.36 5.74 -4.26
N ILE A 46 -8.06 5.62 -4.57
CA ILE A 46 -6.96 6.35 -3.95
C ILE A 46 -6.84 7.74 -4.60
N ASN A 47 -6.44 8.70 -3.79
CA ASN A 47 -6.02 10.04 -4.20
C ASN A 47 -5.03 10.02 -5.37
N GLN A 48 -5.41 10.66 -6.49
CA GLN A 48 -4.61 10.62 -7.71
C GLN A 48 -3.20 11.20 -7.51
N GLN A 49 -3.05 12.21 -6.64
CA GLN A 49 -1.73 12.75 -6.29
C GLN A 49 -0.85 11.69 -5.60
N THR A 50 -1.44 10.86 -4.74
CA THR A 50 -0.74 9.77 -4.04
C THR A 50 -0.31 8.69 -5.04
N VAL A 51 -1.21 8.28 -5.94
CA VAL A 51 -0.88 7.36 -7.04
C VAL A 51 0.27 7.89 -7.89
N ASN A 52 0.22 9.17 -8.28
CA ASN A 52 1.24 9.77 -9.14
C ASN A 52 2.62 9.77 -8.46
N VAL A 53 2.71 10.15 -7.19
CA VAL A 53 3.97 10.15 -6.44
C VAL A 53 4.51 8.73 -6.27
N VAL A 54 3.65 7.76 -5.93
CA VAL A 54 4.04 6.34 -5.82
C VAL A 54 4.60 5.84 -7.14
N LYS A 55 3.92 6.09 -8.27
CA LYS A 55 4.42 5.72 -9.61
C LYS A 55 5.75 6.36 -9.95
N THR A 56 5.90 7.67 -9.72
CA THR A 56 7.15 8.38 -9.98
C THR A 56 8.31 7.84 -9.14
N ARG A 57 8.05 7.39 -7.91
CA ARG A 57 9.07 6.78 -7.03
C ARG A 57 9.35 5.32 -7.39
N ALA A 58 8.37 4.61 -7.93
CA ALA A 58 8.48 3.22 -8.35
C ALA A 58 9.29 3.04 -9.65
N GLU A 59 9.16 3.97 -10.61
CA GLU A 59 9.81 3.93 -11.91
C GLU A 59 11.34 3.70 -11.86
N PRO A 60 12.14 4.48 -11.11
CA PRO A 60 13.59 4.28 -11.05
C PRO A 60 14.01 3.01 -10.30
N LEU A 61 13.08 2.35 -9.59
CA LEU A 61 13.29 1.12 -8.85
C LEU A 61 12.80 -0.13 -9.61
N GLU A 62 12.30 0.04 -10.85
CA GLU A 62 11.70 -1.01 -11.67
C GLU A 62 10.52 -1.73 -10.96
N ILE A 63 9.84 -1.02 -10.06
CA ILE A 63 8.66 -1.51 -9.34
C ILE A 63 7.42 -1.35 -10.24
N LYS A 64 6.65 -2.42 -10.39
CA LYS A 64 5.38 -2.43 -11.13
C LYS A 64 4.26 -1.96 -10.20
N VAL A 65 3.64 -0.83 -10.54
CA VAL A 65 2.46 -0.32 -9.84
C VAL A 65 1.22 -0.75 -10.60
N LYS A 66 0.38 -1.59 -9.98
CA LYS A 66 -0.89 -2.06 -10.53
C LYS A 66 -2.05 -1.37 -9.83
N GLU A 67 -2.73 -0.48 -10.51
CA GLU A 67 -4.03 0.03 -10.06
C GLU A 67 -5.11 -1.01 -10.38
N THR A 68 -5.91 -1.38 -9.39
CA THR A 68 -6.94 -2.41 -9.56
C THR A 68 -8.10 -2.18 -8.60
N SER A 69 -9.25 -2.79 -8.90
CA SER A 69 -10.39 -2.78 -7.99
C SER A 69 -10.29 -3.94 -6.99
N TYR A 70 -10.94 -3.80 -5.84
CA TYR A 70 -11.03 -4.88 -4.85
C TYR A 70 -11.49 -6.22 -5.44
N SER A 71 -12.42 -6.20 -6.40
CA SER A 71 -12.97 -7.41 -7.05
C SER A 71 -12.04 -8.06 -8.08
N GLU A 72 -11.07 -7.32 -8.60
CA GLU A 72 -10.17 -7.76 -9.68
C GLU A 72 -8.73 -7.98 -9.19
N LEU A 73 -8.49 -7.78 -7.89
CA LEU A 73 -7.21 -8.04 -7.29
C LEU A 73 -6.86 -9.53 -7.44
N SER A 74 -5.70 -9.76 -8.04
CA SER A 74 -5.05 -11.07 -8.06
C SER A 74 -3.85 -11.01 -7.14
N ILE A 75 -3.83 -11.87 -6.12
CA ILE A 75 -2.69 -12.03 -5.23
C ILE A 75 -1.81 -13.14 -5.80
N ASP A 76 -0.66 -12.77 -6.35
CA ASP A 76 0.31 -13.68 -6.97
C ASP A 76 1.67 -13.65 -6.25
N ASP A 77 2.64 -14.42 -6.73
CA ASP A 77 3.96 -14.55 -6.10
C ASP A 77 4.89 -13.34 -6.34
N ASP A 78 4.57 -12.44 -7.27
CA ASP A 78 5.36 -11.23 -7.57
C ASP A 78 4.83 -9.99 -6.80
N LEU A 79 3.65 -10.09 -6.20
CA LEU A 79 3.07 -9.07 -5.33
C LEU A 79 3.88 -8.98 -4.03
N PHE A 80 4.41 -7.80 -3.69
CA PHE A 80 5.04 -7.54 -2.40
C PHE A 80 4.18 -6.75 -1.45
N ALA A 81 3.26 -5.92 -1.97
CA ALA A 81 2.40 -5.11 -1.15
C ALA A 81 1.06 -4.76 -1.80
N VAL A 82 0.09 -4.47 -0.94
CA VAL A 82 -1.21 -3.91 -1.27
C VAL A 82 -1.41 -2.62 -0.49
N MET A 83 -1.90 -1.56 -1.14
CA MET A 83 -2.29 -0.31 -0.49
C MET A 83 -3.75 0.01 -0.76
N VAL A 84 -4.46 0.44 0.27
CA VAL A 84 -5.86 0.89 0.21
C VAL A 84 -5.99 2.27 0.87
N GLN A 85 -6.92 3.10 0.42
CA GLN A 85 -7.27 4.34 1.12
C GLN A 85 -8.52 4.14 1.99
N TYR A 86 -8.48 4.62 3.23
CA TYR A 86 -9.57 4.42 4.20
C TYR A 86 -9.90 5.68 5.02
N PRO A 87 -11.12 6.25 4.86
CA PRO A 87 -12.11 5.93 3.83
C PRO A 87 -11.57 6.21 2.42
N SER A 88 -12.20 5.64 1.39
CA SER A 88 -11.81 5.93 0.01
C SER A 88 -11.92 7.43 -0.29
N ARG A 89 -11.29 7.90 -1.37
CA ARG A 89 -11.37 9.31 -1.80
C ARG A 89 -12.82 9.81 -1.98
N SER A 90 -13.75 8.93 -2.37
CA SER A 90 -15.19 9.19 -2.50
C SER A 90 -15.97 9.02 -1.21
N GLY A 91 -15.30 8.73 -0.10
CA GLY A 91 -15.90 8.55 1.22
C GLY A 91 -16.46 7.16 1.49
N THR A 92 -16.15 6.15 0.67
CA THR A 92 -16.65 4.79 0.89
C THR A 92 -15.86 4.10 2.00
N ILE A 93 -16.60 3.46 2.93
CA ILE A 93 -16.03 2.62 3.98
C ILE A 93 -16.25 1.16 3.59
N ARG A 94 -15.17 0.38 3.60
CA ARG A 94 -15.18 -1.06 3.27
C ARG A 94 -14.43 -1.83 4.36
N ASP A 95 -14.90 -3.03 4.65
CA ASP A 95 -14.17 -3.99 5.48
C ASP A 95 -13.11 -4.70 4.64
N TYR A 96 -11.84 -4.49 5.00
CA TYR A 96 -10.68 -5.08 4.33
C TYR A 96 -10.11 -6.29 5.09
N SER A 97 -10.75 -6.78 6.15
CA SER A 97 -10.20 -7.85 7.01
C SER A 97 -9.81 -9.11 6.22
N LYS A 98 -10.69 -9.57 5.32
CA LYS A 98 -10.43 -10.73 4.46
C LYS A 98 -9.25 -10.52 3.52
N LEU A 99 -9.17 -9.33 2.91
CA LEU A 99 -8.06 -8.98 2.03
C LEU A 99 -6.74 -9.00 2.80
N VAL A 100 -6.70 -8.44 4.01
CA VAL A 100 -5.50 -8.42 4.85
C VAL A 100 -5.04 -9.86 5.18
N GLU A 101 -5.97 -10.76 5.50
CA GLU A 101 -5.66 -12.18 5.74
C GLU A 101 -5.06 -12.86 4.49
N GLU A 102 -5.64 -12.64 3.31
CA GLU A 102 -5.16 -13.21 2.05
C GLU A 102 -3.76 -12.67 1.68
N VAL A 103 -3.55 -11.36 1.84
CA VAL A 103 -2.26 -10.69 1.57
C VAL A 103 -1.16 -11.23 2.50
N HIS A 104 -1.46 -11.39 3.80
CA HIS A 104 -0.52 -11.98 4.75
C HIS A 104 -0.22 -13.45 4.45
N THR A 105 -1.22 -14.23 4.04
CA THR A 105 -1.03 -15.65 3.68
C THR A 105 -0.06 -15.82 2.51
N ASN A 106 -0.08 -14.89 1.56
CA ASN A 106 0.87 -14.84 0.45
C ASN A 106 2.28 -14.34 0.87
N GLY A 107 2.45 -13.83 2.09
CA GLY A 107 3.70 -13.23 2.56
C GLY A 107 3.95 -11.82 2.03
N SER A 108 2.90 -11.15 1.55
CA SER A 108 2.91 -9.75 1.12
C SER A 108 2.57 -8.82 2.29
N PHE A 109 2.92 -7.54 2.15
CA PHE A 109 2.55 -6.48 3.10
C PHE A 109 1.21 -5.84 2.70
N TRP A 110 0.49 -5.29 3.68
CA TRP A 110 -0.65 -4.43 3.42
C TRP A 110 -0.40 -3.06 4.04
N GLY A 111 -1.00 -2.01 3.46
CA GLY A 111 -0.90 -0.63 3.92
C GLY A 111 -2.22 0.10 3.80
N LEU A 112 -2.50 0.95 4.80
CA LEU A 112 -3.66 1.82 4.86
C LEU A 112 -3.21 3.28 4.66
N LEU A 113 -3.87 4.00 3.77
CA LEU A 113 -3.73 5.43 3.51
C LEU A 113 -4.88 6.22 4.14
#